data_AF-A1AZ82-F1
#
_entry.id   AF-A1AZ82-F1
#
_cell.length_a   1.000
_cell.length_b   1.000
_cell.length_c   1.000
_cell.angle_alpha   90.00
_cell.angle_beta   90.00
_cell.angle_gamma   90.00
#
_symmetry.space_group_name_H-M   'P 1'
#
loop_
_entity.id
_entity.type
_entity.pdbx_description
1 polymer ?
#
loop_
_entity_poly.entity_id
_entity_poly.type
_entity_poly.pdbx_seq_one_letter_code
_entity_poly.pdbx_strand_id
1 'polypeptide(L)'
;MSRGSRELSVKVFAGQCRLVELGFRQGGAPGYGLRRVLIDEHGNPKGELSRGEQKSLQTDRVILVPGPEDEQDVVRRMYRMFVEDGRSEREIADALNADGLRTDLDRPWTRATVHQVLTNEKYIGNNVFNKISFKLKQRRVVNPREMWIRAEGAYPAIVDEALFLRAREIVDARSRHLSDQDLLDALRALLASKGFLSGLVIDEHEDTPSSSAFRSRFGSLLRAYEMVGYQPDRDYRYIKINRKLREAHPQIVAGVIAGIENAGGSAVQDPRTEILTVNGEFTVSVVLSRCFETAAGSLRWRIRLDTLHGELMRWMPPPDGILCAMMV
;
A
#
# COMPACT_ATOMS: atom_id res chain seq x y z
N MET A 1 -10.50 -18.73 15.08
CA MET A 1 -9.07 -18.66 14.65
C MET A 1 -8.28 -19.19 15.84
N SER A 2 -7.53 -20.27 15.69
CA SER A 2 -6.62 -20.74 16.74
C SER A 2 -5.51 -19.70 16.94
N ARG A 3 -4.96 -19.60 18.15
CA ARG A 3 -3.91 -18.63 18.52
C ARG A 3 -2.68 -18.75 17.60
N GLY A 4 -2.26 -19.98 17.28
CA GLY A 4 -1.12 -20.27 16.42
C GLY A 4 -1.24 -19.80 14.95
N SER A 5 -2.45 -19.79 14.37
CA SER A 5 -2.65 -19.33 12.99
C SER A 5 -2.42 -17.82 12.83
N ARG A 6 -2.65 -17.03 13.89
CA ARG A 6 -2.44 -15.57 13.87
C ARG A 6 -0.98 -15.20 14.06
N GLU A 7 -0.30 -15.83 15.01
CA GLU A 7 1.13 -15.63 15.25
C GLU A 7 1.96 -15.99 14.02
N LEU A 8 1.61 -17.10 13.34
CA LEU A 8 2.25 -17.48 12.09
C LEU A 8 2.05 -16.42 11.00
N SER A 9 0.85 -15.85 10.87
CA SER A 9 0.58 -14.79 9.87
C SER A 9 1.41 -13.52 10.11
N VAL A 10 1.66 -13.16 11.37
CA VAL A 10 2.50 -11.98 11.71
C VAL A 10 3.96 -12.27 11.38
N LYS A 11 4.48 -13.43 11.78
CA LYS A 11 5.86 -13.85 11.49
C LYS A 11 6.12 -13.97 9.98
N VAL A 12 5.18 -14.53 9.22
CA VAL A 12 5.26 -14.60 7.76
C VAL A 12 5.32 -13.20 7.15
N PHE A 13 4.46 -12.27 7.59
CA PHE A 13 4.47 -10.90 7.08
C PHE A 13 5.79 -10.19 7.38
N ALA A 14 6.29 -10.26 8.63
CA ALA A 14 7.59 -9.69 8.99
C ALA A 14 8.73 -10.27 8.15
N GLY A 15 8.71 -11.59 7.91
CA GLY A 15 9.65 -12.25 7.00
C GLY A 15 9.55 -11.71 5.57
N GLN A 16 8.34 -11.51 5.03
CA GLN A 16 8.14 -10.91 3.72
C GLN A 16 8.69 -9.48 3.66
N CYS A 17 8.45 -8.65 4.68
CA CYS A 17 8.99 -7.29 4.76
C CYS A 17 10.52 -7.29 4.65
N ARG A 18 11.18 -8.09 5.50
CA ARG A 18 12.65 -8.23 5.49
C ARG A 18 13.18 -8.68 4.14
N LEU A 19 12.51 -9.62 3.48
CA LEU A 19 12.94 -10.08 2.16
C LEU A 19 12.83 -8.99 1.10
N VAL A 20 11.84 -8.10 1.18
CA VAL A 20 11.71 -6.97 0.25
C VAL A 20 12.80 -5.94 0.48
N GLU A 21 13.11 -5.63 1.75
CA GLU A 21 14.21 -4.72 2.12
C GLU A 21 15.55 -5.21 1.58
N LEU A 22 15.75 -6.54 1.53
CA LEU A 22 16.91 -7.19 0.90
C LEU A 22 16.81 -7.25 -0.65
N GLY A 23 15.82 -6.61 -1.26
CA GLY A 23 15.63 -6.56 -2.71
C GLY A 23 14.81 -7.71 -3.31
N PHE A 24 14.44 -8.73 -2.53
CA PHE A 24 13.73 -9.90 -3.05
C PHE A 24 12.23 -9.65 -3.29
N ARG A 25 11.73 -10.16 -4.40
CA ARG A 25 10.36 -9.99 -4.86
C ARG A 25 9.38 -10.89 -4.10
N GLN A 26 8.42 -10.29 -3.41
CA GLN A 26 7.33 -10.99 -2.70
C GLN A 26 6.05 -11.09 -3.53
N GLY A 27 6.16 -11.66 -4.74
CA GLY A 27 5.04 -11.93 -5.66
C GLY A 27 4.63 -10.77 -6.57
N GLY A 28 3.45 -10.89 -7.17
CA GLY A 28 2.94 -9.97 -8.18
C GLY A 28 3.55 -10.16 -9.57
N ALA A 29 2.93 -9.59 -10.59
CA ALA A 29 3.44 -9.64 -11.96
C ALA A 29 4.73 -8.79 -12.11
N PRO A 30 5.70 -9.23 -12.94
CA PRO A 30 6.89 -8.45 -13.24
C PRO A 30 6.54 -7.12 -13.91
N GLY A 31 5.59 -7.14 -14.85
CA GLY A 31 5.28 -6.02 -15.74
C GLY A 31 6.05 -6.15 -17.05
N TYR A 32 5.57 -5.47 -18.09
CA TYR A 32 6.17 -5.45 -19.42
C TYR A 32 7.64 -5.01 -19.36
N GLY A 33 8.53 -5.69 -20.10
CA GLY A 33 9.97 -5.42 -20.11
C GLY A 33 10.74 -5.99 -18.92
N LEU A 34 10.09 -6.69 -17.98
CA LEU A 34 10.72 -7.28 -16.79
C LEU A 34 10.46 -8.79 -16.73
N ARG A 35 11.36 -9.52 -16.07
CA ARG A 35 11.24 -10.95 -15.79
C ARG A 35 11.38 -11.26 -14.31
N ARG A 36 10.73 -12.33 -13.87
CA ARG A 36 10.95 -12.92 -12.55
C ARG A 36 12.02 -13.98 -12.68
N VAL A 37 13.12 -13.85 -11.95
CA VAL A 37 14.20 -14.85 -11.94
C VAL A 37 14.28 -15.48 -10.56
N LEU A 38 14.36 -16.80 -10.54
CA LEU A 38 14.64 -17.59 -9.35
C LEU A 38 16.14 -17.60 -9.10
N ILE A 39 16.56 -17.33 -7.86
CA ILE A 39 17.95 -17.45 -7.42
C ILE A 39 18.03 -18.40 -6.21
N ASP A 40 19.15 -19.09 -6.07
CA ASP A 40 19.44 -19.94 -4.92
C ASP A 40 19.83 -19.10 -3.67
N GLU A 41 20.23 -19.79 -2.60
CA GLU A 41 20.67 -19.14 -1.35
C GLU A 41 22.02 -18.42 -1.43
N HIS A 42 22.81 -18.70 -2.47
CA HIS A 42 24.08 -18.04 -2.77
C HIS A 42 23.92 -16.89 -3.78
N GLY A 43 22.72 -16.69 -4.32
CA GLY A 43 22.40 -15.66 -5.29
C GLY A 43 22.59 -16.07 -6.75
N ASN A 44 22.86 -17.35 -7.04
CA ASN A 44 23.03 -17.81 -8.41
C ASN A 44 21.68 -17.97 -9.11
N PRO A 45 21.55 -17.54 -10.38
CA PRO A 45 20.34 -17.74 -11.18
C PRO A 45 20.03 -19.22 -11.41
N LYS A 46 18.78 -19.62 -11.13
CA LYS A 46 18.24 -20.96 -11.39
C LYS A 46 17.34 -21.02 -12.62
N GLY A 47 16.86 -19.87 -13.08
CA GLY A 47 16.00 -19.75 -14.27
C GLY A 47 14.90 -18.72 -14.11
N GLU A 48 14.24 -18.40 -15.22
CA GLU A 48 13.06 -17.53 -15.25
C GLU A 48 11.82 -18.25 -14.72
N LEU A 49 10.95 -17.52 -14.04
CA LEU A 49 9.64 -18.00 -13.61
C LEU A 49 8.56 -17.42 -14.52
N SER A 50 7.90 -18.30 -15.25
CA SER A 50 6.75 -17.99 -16.08
C SER A 50 5.56 -17.52 -15.24
N ARG A 51 4.56 -16.99 -15.92
CA ARG A 51 3.33 -16.54 -15.27
C ARG A 51 2.64 -17.71 -14.55
N GLY A 52 2.35 -17.51 -13.26
CA GLY A 52 1.73 -18.54 -12.41
C GLY A 52 2.72 -19.44 -11.69
N GLU A 53 3.98 -19.51 -12.14
CA GLU A 53 5.00 -20.32 -11.50
C GLU A 53 5.48 -19.71 -10.17
N GLN A 54 5.80 -20.61 -9.26
CA GLN A 54 6.22 -20.32 -7.90
C GLN A 54 7.51 -21.07 -7.61
N LYS A 55 8.31 -20.53 -6.68
CA LYS A 55 9.50 -21.23 -6.19
C LYS A 55 9.10 -22.51 -5.46
N SER A 56 9.85 -23.59 -5.68
CA SER A 56 9.62 -24.88 -5.02
C SER A 56 10.30 -24.95 -3.66
N LEU A 57 11.46 -24.30 -3.49
CA LEU A 57 12.19 -24.28 -2.23
C LEU A 57 11.94 -22.97 -1.46
N GLN A 58 11.84 -23.09 -0.12
CA GLN A 58 11.65 -21.93 0.73
C GLN A 58 12.90 -21.04 0.79
N THR A 59 14.10 -21.62 0.69
CA THR A 59 15.41 -20.95 0.69
C THR A 59 15.60 -20.10 -0.55
N ASP A 60 15.14 -20.57 -1.72
CA ASP A 60 15.18 -19.81 -2.97
C ASP A 60 14.54 -18.43 -2.82
N ARG A 61 15.04 -17.48 -3.62
CA ARG A 61 14.53 -16.11 -3.70
C ARG A 61 14.12 -15.80 -5.13
N VAL A 62 13.28 -14.79 -5.27
CA VAL A 62 12.87 -14.29 -6.58
C VAL A 62 13.33 -12.85 -6.68
N ILE A 63 13.94 -12.47 -7.79
CA ILE A 63 14.27 -11.08 -8.11
C ILE A 63 13.54 -10.67 -9.39
N LEU A 64 13.48 -9.37 -9.64
CA LEU A 64 13.13 -8.86 -10.95
C LEU A 64 14.42 -8.54 -11.71
N VAL A 65 14.41 -8.73 -13.02
CA VAL A 65 15.50 -8.33 -13.91
C VAL A 65 14.90 -7.75 -15.20
N PRO A 66 15.64 -6.93 -15.95
CA PRO A 66 15.25 -6.57 -17.31
C PRO A 66 15.02 -7.82 -18.18
N GLY A 67 13.95 -7.78 -18.97
CA GLY A 67 13.60 -8.84 -19.91
C GLY A 67 14.28 -8.67 -21.28
N PRO A 68 13.69 -9.19 -22.36
CA PRO A 68 14.17 -8.98 -23.72
C PRO A 68 14.38 -7.50 -24.07
N GLU A 69 15.44 -7.21 -24.82
CA GLU A 69 15.85 -5.85 -25.16
C GLU A 69 14.79 -5.08 -25.95
N ASP A 70 14.08 -5.75 -26.84
CA ASP A 70 12.95 -5.20 -27.60
C ASP A 70 11.80 -4.73 -26.70
N GLU A 71 11.47 -5.48 -25.64
CA GLU A 71 10.48 -5.04 -24.66
C GLU A 71 11.00 -3.84 -23.83
N GLN A 72 12.28 -3.85 -23.47
CA GLN A 72 12.90 -2.72 -22.75
C GLN A 72 12.90 -1.45 -23.60
N ASP A 73 13.18 -1.55 -24.89
CA ASP A 73 13.19 -0.42 -25.81
C ASP A 73 11.80 0.17 -25.99
N VAL A 74 10.76 -0.65 -25.99
CA VAL A 74 9.38 -0.18 -25.97
C VAL A 74 9.08 0.61 -24.70
N VAL A 75 9.56 0.17 -23.53
CA VAL A 75 9.43 0.95 -22.28
C VAL A 75 10.16 2.29 -22.39
N ARG A 76 11.42 2.30 -22.83
CA ARG A 76 12.21 3.54 -23.01
C ARG A 76 11.53 4.48 -24.00
N ARG A 77 10.98 3.94 -25.09
CA ARG A 77 10.20 4.69 -26.08
C ARG A 77 8.95 5.34 -25.47
N MET A 78 8.22 4.65 -24.58
CA MET A 78 7.10 5.27 -23.87
C MET A 78 7.52 6.48 -23.05
N TYR A 79 8.62 6.38 -22.29
CA TYR A 79 9.12 7.50 -21.49
C TYR A 79 9.57 8.66 -22.37
N ARG A 80 10.26 8.38 -23.48
CA ARG A 80 10.66 9.41 -24.45
C ARG A 80 9.44 10.13 -25.05
N MET A 81 8.48 9.36 -25.56
CA MET A 81 7.25 9.92 -26.14
C MET A 81 6.47 10.76 -25.12
N PHE A 82 6.47 10.36 -23.85
CA PHE A 82 5.76 11.09 -22.80
C PHE A 82 6.48 12.36 -22.35
N VAL A 83 7.79 12.27 -22.09
CA VAL A 83 8.56 13.35 -21.46
C VAL A 83 9.12 14.32 -22.49
N GLU A 84 9.62 13.81 -23.62
CA GLU A 84 10.30 14.63 -24.64
C GLU A 84 9.33 15.09 -25.72
N ASP A 85 8.50 14.18 -26.26
CA ASP A 85 7.55 14.52 -27.32
C ASP A 85 6.24 15.12 -26.77
N GLY A 86 6.03 15.09 -25.44
CA GLY A 86 4.84 15.61 -24.78
C GLY A 86 3.55 14.85 -25.07
N ARG A 87 3.63 13.62 -25.62
CA ARG A 87 2.46 12.81 -25.96
C ARG A 87 1.71 12.36 -24.71
N SER A 88 0.39 12.34 -24.79
CA SER A 88 -0.47 11.76 -23.76
C SER A 88 -0.31 10.23 -23.69
N GLU A 89 -0.67 9.65 -22.54
CA GLU A 89 -0.67 8.20 -22.37
C GLU A 89 -1.59 7.47 -23.38
N ARG A 90 -2.63 8.15 -23.87
CA ARG A 90 -3.50 7.64 -24.93
C ARG A 90 -2.79 7.61 -26.29
N GLU A 91 -2.21 8.72 -26.72
CA GLU A 91 -1.48 8.79 -27.99
C GLU A 91 -0.32 7.78 -28.04
N ILE A 92 0.32 7.54 -26.88
CA ILE A 92 1.34 6.50 -26.74
C ILE A 92 0.71 5.12 -26.92
N ALA A 93 -0.41 4.82 -26.24
CA ALA A 93 -1.10 3.54 -26.39
C ALA A 93 -1.54 3.28 -27.85
N ASP A 94 -2.13 4.29 -28.50
CA ASP A 94 -2.60 4.21 -29.88
C ASP A 94 -1.44 3.97 -30.85
N ALA A 95 -0.31 4.65 -30.65
CA ALA A 95 0.89 4.44 -31.46
C ALA A 95 1.47 3.02 -31.30
N LEU A 96 1.56 2.51 -30.07
CA LEU A 96 2.06 1.15 -29.83
C LEU A 96 1.12 0.08 -30.43
N ASN A 97 -0.19 0.28 -30.33
CA ASN A 97 -1.18 -0.61 -30.94
C ASN A 97 -1.12 -0.57 -32.47
N ALA A 98 -0.90 0.60 -33.06
CA ALA A 98 -0.73 0.76 -34.51
C ALA A 98 0.51 0.02 -35.02
N ASP A 99 1.58 -0.03 -34.21
CA ASP A 99 2.79 -0.82 -34.49
C ASP A 99 2.60 -2.34 -34.25
N GLY A 100 1.39 -2.78 -33.85
CA GLY A 100 1.08 -4.18 -33.57
C GLY A 100 1.65 -4.72 -32.25
N LEU A 101 2.22 -3.85 -31.40
CA LEU A 101 2.80 -4.24 -30.12
C LEU A 101 1.72 -4.59 -29.10
N ARG A 102 2.02 -5.58 -28.25
CA ARG A 102 1.11 -6.06 -27.22
C ARG A 102 1.78 -6.07 -25.85
N THR A 103 0.97 -6.03 -24.81
CA THR A 103 1.44 -6.13 -23.42
C THR A 103 1.91 -7.56 -23.09
N ASP A 104 2.52 -7.74 -21.92
CA ASP A 104 3.00 -9.02 -21.38
C ASP A 104 1.86 -10.03 -21.12
N LEU A 105 0.61 -9.56 -21.22
CA LEU A 105 -0.60 -10.37 -21.09
C LEU A 105 -1.29 -10.64 -22.45
N ASP A 106 -0.60 -10.36 -23.56
CA ASP A 106 -1.15 -10.45 -24.92
C ASP A 106 -2.43 -9.62 -25.11
N ARG A 107 -2.43 -8.42 -24.53
CA ARG A 107 -3.54 -7.45 -24.64
C ARG A 107 -3.08 -6.17 -25.34
N PRO A 108 -3.99 -5.47 -26.03
CA PRO A 108 -3.72 -4.12 -26.52
C PRO A 108 -3.28 -3.19 -25.40
N TRP A 109 -2.44 -2.22 -25.74
CA TRP A 109 -2.08 -1.12 -24.86
C TRP A 109 -3.29 -0.23 -24.61
N THR A 110 -3.47 0.18 -23.37
CA THR A 110 -4.46 1.19 -23.00
C THR A 110 -3.77 2.36 -22.31
N ARG A 111 -4.45 3.51 -22.29
CA ARG A 111 -4.03 4.67 -21.49
C ARG A 111 -3.67 4.27 -20.05
N ALA A 112 -4.46 3.39 -19.43
CA ALA A 112 -4.22 2.91 -18.07
C ALA A 112 -2.94 2.06 -17.94
N THR A 113 -2.67 1.16 -18.88
CA THR A 113 -1.46 0.32 -18.83
C THR A 113 -0.20 1.14 -19.12
N VAL A 114 -0.27 2.10 -20.05
CA VAL A 114 0.83 3.06 -20.28
C VAL A 114 1.07 3.91 -19.03
N HIS A 115 0.01 4.44 -18.41
CA HIS A 115 0.12 5.19 -17.16
C HIS A 115 0.77 4.35 -16.06
N GLN A 116 0.45 3.06 -15.94
CA GLN A 116 1.12 2.16 -14.99
C GLN A 116 2.62 2.01 -15.28
N VAL A 117 3.04 1.95 -16.55
CA VAL A 117 4.46 1.90 -16.91
C VAL A 117 5.17 3.18 -16.49
N LEU A 118 4.62 4.34 -16.85
CA LEU A 118 5.20 5.66 -16.56
C LEU A 118 5.23 6.01 -15.06
N THR A 119 4.45 5.30 -14.24
CA THR A 119 4.28 5.63 -12.82
C THR A 119 4.74 4.53 -11.86
N ASN A 120 5.34 3.44 -12.32
CA ASN A 120 5.77 2.38 -11.43
C ASN A 120 7.27 2.40 -11.21
N GLU A 121 7.69 2.56 -9.96
CA GLU A 121 9.11 2.62 -9.56
C GLU A 121 9.89 1.35 -9.90
N LYS A 122 9.21 0.26 -10.30
CA LYS A 122 9.90 -0.94 -10.80
C LYS A 122 10.79 -0.67 -12.02
N TYR A 123 10.45 0.33 -12.83
CA TYR A 123 11.20 0.64 -14.05
C TYR A 123 12.53 1.35 -13.78
N ILE A 124 12.70 1.88 -12.57
CA ILE A 124 13.96 2.45 -12.06
C ILE A 124 14.69 1.50 -11.09
N GLY A 125 14.31 0.22 -11.07
CA GLY A 125 14.97 -0.80 -10.24
C GLY A 125 14.46 -0.89 -8.79
N ASN A 126 13.43 -0.13 -8.41
CA ASN A 126 12.93 -0.16 -7.02
C ASN A 126 11.93 -1.30 -6.82
N ASN A 127 12.04 -2.00 -5.68
CA ASN A 127 11.07 -2.99 -5.25
C ASN A 127 10.16 -2.40 -4.18
N VAL A 128 8.88 -2.21 -4.52
CA VAL A 128 7.89 -1.67 -3.58
C VAL A 128 6.86 -2.74 -3.22
N PHE A 129 6.71 -3.00 -1.93
CA PHE A 129 5.78 -3.97 -1.35
C PHE A 129 4.78 -3.30 -0.40
N ASN A 130 3.78 -4.09 0.02
CA ASN A 130 2.76 -3.69 0.97
C ASN A 130 1.93 -2.48 0.51
N LYS A 131 1.78 -2.25 -0.80
CA LYS A 131 0.79 -1.28 -1.34
C LYS A 131 -0.65 -1.69 -1.01
N ILE A 132 -0.88 -3.00 -0.98
CA ILE A 132 -2.16 -3.63 -0.67
C ILE A 132 -1.88 -4.83 0.23
N SER A 133 -2.64 -4.97 1.31
CA SER A 133 -2.59 -6.14 2.19
C SER A 133 -3.90 -6.93 2.15
N PHE A 134 -3.79 -8.25 2.15
CA PHE A 134 -4.93 -9.17 2.23
C PHE A 134 -4.58 -10.26 3.25
N LYS A 135 -5.21 -10.20 4.42
CA LYS A 135 -4.99 -11.19 5.49
C LYS A 135 -6.13 -12.20 5.47
N LEU A 136 -5.84 -13.45 5.86
CA LEU A 136 -6.82 -14.54 5.85
C LEU A 136 -8.12 -14.14 6.58
N LYS A 137 -9.27 -14.32 5.90
CA LYS A 137 -10.62 -13.92 6.36
C LYS A 137 -10.78 -12.41 6.63
N GLN A 138 -9.92 -11.58 6.07
CA GLN A 138 -10.04 -10.11 6.13
C GLN A 138 -10.16 -9.55 4.73
N ARG A 139 -10.79 -8.38 4.63
CA ARG A 139 -10.92 -7.69 3.35
C ARG A 139 -9.57 -7.11 2.92
N ARG A 140 -9.42 -6.97 1.61
CA ARG A 140 -8.26 -6.33 0.98
C ARG A 140 -8.20 -4.86 1.38
N VAL A 141 -7.07 -4.43 1.93
CA VAL A 141 -6.83 -3.04 2.37
C VAL A 141 -5.74 -2.44 1.50
N VAL A 142 -5.97 -1.23 0.99
CA VAL A 142 -4.92 -0.41 0.37
C VAL A 142 -4.19 0.30 1.50
N ASN A 143 -2.88 0.11 1.61
CA ASN A 143 -2.10 0.69 2.69
C ASN A 143 -1.55 2.07 2.27
N PRO A 144 -1.46 3.02 3.21
CA PRO A 144 -0.90 4.33 2.94
C PRO A 144 0.62 4.24 2.70
N ARG A 145 1.21 5.29 2.11
CA ARG A 145 2.59 5.25 1.59
C ARG A 145 3.63 4.99 2.67
N GLU A 146 3.38 5.40 3.90
CA GLU A 146 4.28 5.23 5.05
C GLU A 146 4.39 3.76 5.48
N MET A 147 3.42 2.93 5.08
CA MET A 147 3.46 1.48 5.29
C MET A 147 4.10 0.74 4.11
N TRP A 148 4.47 1.43 3.03
CA TRP A 148 5.11 0.79 1.89
C TRP A 148 6.54 0.46 2.25
N ILE A 149 6.93 -0.76 1.93
CA ILE A 149 8.31 -1.21 2.11
C ILE A 149 8.97 -1.07 0.76
N ARG A 150 10.05 -0.29 0.71
CA ARG A 150 10.78 0.02 -0.51
C ARG A 150 12.22 -0.44 -0.34
N ALA A 151 12.72 -1.19 -1.32
CA ALA A 151 14.15 -1.34 -1.55
C ALA A 151 14.50 -0.59 -2.84
N GLU A 152 15.42 0.35 -2.74
CA GLU A 152 15.88 1.18 -3.86
C GLU A 152 17.03 0.47 -4.59
N GLY A 153 17.05 0.54 -5.93
CA GLY A 153 18.09 -0.10 -6.73
C GLY A 153 18.20 -1.62 -6.52
N ALA A 154 17.09 -2.30 -6.22
CA ALA A 154 17.04 -3.73 -5.94
C ALA A 154 17.41 -4.60 -7.16
N TYR A 155 17.34 -4.06 -8.37
CA TYR A 155 17.69 -4.72 -9.63
C TYR A 155 17.99 -3.69 -10.72
N PRO A 156 18.63 -4.09 -11.84
CA PRO A 156 18.98 -3.16 -12.91
C PRO A 156 17.75 -2.41 -13.44
N ALA A 157 17.88 -1.09 -13.56
CA ALA A 157 16.84 -0.22 -14.08
C ALA A 157 16.72 -0.36 -15.61
N ILE A 158 15.50 -0.21 -16.13
CA ILE A 158 15.26 -0.09 -17.59
C ILE A 158 15.34 1.38 -18.01
N VAL A 159 14.95 2.28 -17.09
CA VAL A 159 14.80 3.70 -17.30
C VAL A 159 15.61 4.45 -16.24
N ASP A 160 16.27 5.53 -16.65
CA ASP A 160 16.99 6.40 -15.72
C ASP A 160 16.05 7.07 -14.73
N GLU A 161 16.49 7.20 -13.48
CA GLU A 161 15.70 7.81 -12.42
C GLU A 161 15.28 9.24 -12.76
N ALA A 162 16.17 10.03 -13.38
CA ALA A 162 15.86 11.39 -13.81
C ALA A 162 14.72 11.45 -14.85
N LEU A 163 14.65 10.48 -15.77
CA LEU A 163 13.56 10.42 -16.75
C LEU A 163 12.24 10.00 -16.09
N PHE A 164 12.29 9.08 -15.12
CA PHE A 164 11.13 8.70 -14.32
C PHE A 164 10.58 9.84 -13.48
N LEU A 165 11.45 10.61 -12.82
CA LEU A 165 11.04 11.75 -12.00
C LEU A 165 10.39 12.83 -12.85
N ARG A 166 10.94 13.14 -14.04
CA ARG A 166 10.29 14.05 -14.99
C ARG A 166 8.90 13.57 -15.41
N ALA A 167 8.74 12.28 -15.72
CA ALA A 167 7.42 11.72 -16.02
C ALA A 167 6.45 11.87 -14.84
N ARG A 168 6.92 11.64 -13.61
CA ARG A 168 6.12 11.85 -12.40
C ARG A 168 5.65 13.29 -12.26
N GLU A 169 6.55 14.24 -12.44
CA GLU A 169 6.26 15.66 -12.33
C GLU A 169 5.18 16.10 -13.33
N ILE A 170 5.24 15.63 -14.58
CA ILE A 170 4.21 15.90 -15.60
C ILE A 170 2.85 15.35 -15.14
N VAL A 171 2.80 14.10 -14.67
CA VAL A 171 1.57 13.48 -14.16
C VAL A 171 0.99 14.26 -12.97
N ASP A 172 1.85 14.63 -12.03
CA ASP A 172 1.45 15.34 -10.82
C ASP A 172 1.01 16.78 -11.14
N ALA A 173 1.70 17.48 -12.05
CA ALA A 173 1.37 18.84 -12.49
C ALA A 173 -0.02 18.93 -13.13
N ARG A 174 -0.38 17.97 -14.00
CA ARG A 174 -1.74 17.87 -14.58
C ARG A 174 -2.82 17.82 -13.50
N SER A 175 -2.55 17.11 -12.40
CA SER A 175 -3.49 17.04 -11.27
C SER A 175 -3.48 18.28 -10.38
N ARG A 176 -2.38 19.03 -10.29
CA ARG A 176 -2.26 20.22 -9.44
C ARG A 176 -3.09 21.40 -9.94
N HIS A 177 -3.28 21.52 -11.26
CA HIS A 177 -4.05 22.61 -11.85
C HIS A 177 -5.56 22.45 -11.65
N LEU A 178 -6.01 21.25 -11.28
CA LEU A 178 -7.41 20.97 -11.00
C LEU A 178 -7.74 21.37 -9.55
N SER A 179 -8.78 22.18 -9.40
CA SER A 179 -9.38 22.46 -8.09
C SER A 179 -10.02 21.20 -7.52
N ASP A 180 -10.27 21.18 -6.21
CA ASP A 180 -11.00 20.08 -5.58
C ASP A 180 -12.39 19.90 -6.22
N GLN A 181 -13.01 21.00 -6.66
CA GLN A 181 -14.29 20.97 -7.34
C GLN A 181 -14.19 20.31 -8.71
N ASP A 182 -13.17 20.64 -9.52
CA ASP A 182 -12.97 20.02 -10.85
C ASP A 182 -12.78 18.50 -10.74
N LEU A 183 -12.02 18.06 -9.72
CA LEU A 183 -11.83 16.64 -9.44
C LEU A 183 -13.15 15.95 -9.10
N LEU A 184 -13.94 16.55 -8.19
CA LEU A 184 -15.23 15.99 -7.78
C LEU A 184 -16.23 15.97 -8.93
N ASP A 185 -16.23 17.00 -9.80
CA ASP A 185 -17.08 17.05 -10.97
C ASP A 185 -16.71 15.99 -12.01
N ALA A 186 -15.41 15.74 -12.23
CA ALA A 186 -14.95 14.63 -13.06
C ALA A 186 -15.43 13.26 -12.51
N LEU A 187 -15.41 13.06 -11.19
CA LEU A 187 -15.95 11.84 -10.57
C LEU A 187 -17.47 11.73 -10.70
N ARG A 188 -18.21 12.84 -10.55
CA ARG A 188 -19.67 12.85 -10.75
C ARG A 188 -20.05 12.51 -12.19
N ALA A 189 -19.34 13.10 -13.16
CA ALA A 189 -19.54 12.82 -14.58
C ALA A 189 -19.25 11.34 -14.89
N LEU A 190 -18.15 10.80 -14.35
CA LEU A 190 -17.82 9.38 -14.50
C LEU A 190 -18.86 8.46 -13.85
N LEU A 191 -19.35 8.81 -12.67
CA LEU A 191 -20.40 8.05 -11.99
C LEU A 191 -21.71 8.07 -12.79
N ALA A 192 -22.09 9.22 -13.34
CA ALA A 192 -23.28 9.34 -14.17
C ALA A 192 -23.17 8.51 -15.46
N SER A 193 -21.99 8.42 -16.07
CA SER A 193 -21.79 7.67 -17.32
C SER A 193 -21.63 6.16 -17.14
N LYS A 194 -21.00 5.71 -16.05
CA LYS A 194 -20.69 4.28 -15.81
C LYS A 194 -21.60 3.60 -14.79
N GLY A 195 -22.29 4.36 -13.95
CA GLY A 195 -23.15 3.85 -12.86
C GLY A 195 -22.39 3.32 -11.63
N PHE A 196 -21.07 3.19 -11.69
CA PHE A 196 -20.23 2.76 -10.56
C PHE A 196 -18.83 3.38 -10.65
N LEU A 197 -18.17 3.51 -9.50
CA LEU A 197 -16.78 3.98 -9.39
C LEU A 197 -15.86 2.88 -8.86
N SER A 198 -14.72 2.74 -9.51
CA SER A 198 -13.58 1.98 -9.02
C SER A 198 -12.28 2.64 -9.48
N GLY A 199 -11.17 2.35 -8.81
CA GLY A 199 -9.86 2.87 -9.25
C GLY A 199 -9.52 2.47 -10.69
N LEU A 200 -9.92 1.26 -11.12
CA LEU A 200 -9.72 0.79 -12.49
C LEU A 200 -10.54 1.62 -13.49
N VAL A 201 -11.82 1.85 -13.19
CA VAL A 201 -12.72 2.63 -14.06
C VAL A 201 -12.25 4.08 -14.18
N ILE A 202 -11.73 4.66 -13.10
CA ILE A 202 -11.12 6.00 -13.10
C ILE A 202 -9.88 6.02 -13.98
N ASP A 203 -8.98 5.04 -13.82
CA ASP A 203 -7.72 4.99 -14.56
C ASP A 203 -7.92 4.69 -16.07
N GLU A 204 -9.02 4.03 -16.43
CA GLU A 204 -9.42 3.72 -17.81
C GLU A 204 -10.20 4.86 -18.49
N HIS A 205 -10.80 5.79 -17.73
CA HIS A 205 -11.52 6.91 -18.31
C HIS A 205 -10.58 8.04 -18.74
N GLU A 206 -10.80 8.56 -19.93
CA GLU A 206 -9.91 9.50 -20.60
C GLU A 206 -9.86 10.87 -19.90
N ASP A 207 -11.02 11.49 -19.74
CA ASP A 207 -11.15 12.85 -19.18
C ASP A 207 -11.08 12.88 -17.65
N THR A 208 -10.76 11.75 -17.03
CA THR A 208 -10.71 11.65 -15.58
C THR A 208 -9.25 11.60 -15.10
N PRO A 209 -8.90 12.44 -14.12
CA PRO A 209 -7.62 12.35 -13.42
C PRO A 209 -7.38 10.93 -12.87
N SER A 210 -6.12 10.54 -12.68
CA SER A 210 -5.83 9.18 -12.20
C SER A 210 -6.40 8.91 -10.81
N SER A 211 -6.66 7.64 -10.51
CA SER A 211 -7.11 7.18 -9.20
C SER A 211 -6.09 7.52 -8.09
N SER A 212 -4.83 7.77 -8.46
CA SER A 212 -3.79 8.26 -7.55
C SER A 212 -3.95 9.75 -7.24
N ALA A 213 -4.35 10.59 -8.21
CA ALA A 213 -4.62 12.01 -8.00
C ALA A 213 -5.72 12.21 -6.95
N PHE A 214 -6.82 11.47 -7.05
CA PHE A 214 -7.90 11.49 -6.07
C PHE A 214 -7.45 11.04 -4.67
N ARG A 215 -6.61 10.01 -4.57
CA ARG A 215 -6.05 9.58 -3.27
C ARG A 215 -5.16 10.64 -2.66
N SER A 216 -4.32 11.26 -3.47
CA SER A 216 -3.41 12.30 -3.00
C SER A 216 -4.19 13.50 -2.49
N ARG A 217 -5.20 13.97 -3.25
CA ARG A 217 -5.98 15.15 -2.89
C ARG A 217 -6.93 14.92 -1.71
N PHE A 218 -7.68 13.82 -1.72
CA PHE A 218 -8.73 13.56 -0.74
C PHE A 218 -8.32 12.53 0.34
N GLY A 219 -7.05 12.13 0.39
CA GLY A 219 -6.49 11.13 1.30
C GLY A 219 -6.87 9.68 1.00
N SER A 220 -8.01 9.42 0.36
CA SER A 220 -8.40 8.08 -0.12
C SER A 220 -9.48 8.14 -1.20
N LEU A 221 -9.53 7.12 -2.07
CA LEU A 221 -10.62 6.99 -3.05
C LEU A 221 -11.99 6.93 -2.41
N LEU A 222 -12.12 6.25 -1.26
CA LEU A 222 -13.39 6.18 -0.57
C LEU A 222 -13.88 7.55 -0.12
N ARG A 223 -12.98 8.39 0.42
CA ARG A 223 -13.34 9.75 0.81
C ARG A 223 -13.77 10.57 -0.40
N ALA A 224 -13.08 10.44 -1.54
CA ALA A 224 -13.52 11.07 -2.79
C ALA A 224 -14.91 10.58 -3.23
N TYR A 225 -15.20 9.28 -3.09
CA TYR A 225 -16.51 8.71 -3.40
C TYR A 225 -17.62 9.25 -2.48
N GLU A 226 -17.36 9.31 -1.17
CA GLU A 226 -18.30 9.89 -0.21
C GLU A 226 -18.63 11.36 -0.56
N MET A 227 -17.64 12.13 -1.03
CA MET A 227 -17.82 13.54 -1.42
C MET A 227 -18.66 13.73 -2.69
N VAL A 228 -18.80 12.70 -3.53
CA VAL A 228 -19.70 12.69 -4.70
C VAL A 228 -20.99 11.91 -4.46
N GLY A 229 -21.28 11.53 -3.22
CA GLY A 229 -22.50 10.80 -2.85
C GLY A 229 -22.49 9.33 -3.26
N TYR A 230 -21.35 8.78 -3.69
CA TYR A 230 -21.22 7.37 -4.05
C TYR A 230 -20.81 6.53 -2.83
N GLN A 231 -21.67 5.59 -2.44
CA GLN A 231 -21.34 4.57 -1.46
C GLN A 231 -21.10 3.25 -2.18
N PRO A 232 -19.86 2.73 -2.21
CA PRO A 232 -19.62 1.41 -2.78
C PRO A 232 -20.31 0.35 -1.93
N ASP A 233 -20.92 -0.67 -2.56
CA ASP A 233 -21.64 -1.78 -1.90
C ASP A 233 -20.81 -2.59 -0.87
N ARG A 234 -19.51 -2.32 -0.74
CA ARG A 234 -18.62 -3.02 0.21
C ARG A 234 -18.45 -2.18 1.48
N ASP A 235 -18.97 -2.64 2.61
CA ASP A 235 -18.88 -1.98 3.93
C ASP A 235 -17.46 -1.47 4.31
N TYR A 236 -17.32 -0.13 4.43
CA TYR A 236 -16.09 0.61 4.77
C TYR A 236 -16.14 1.34 6.14
N ARG A 237 -17.12 1.04 7.01
CA ARG A 237 -17.36 1.76 8.29
C ARG A 237 -16.14 1.84 9.24
N TYR A 238 -15.16 0.96 9.08
CA TYR A 238 -13.95 0.92 9.92
C TYR A 238 -13.05 2.15 9.78
N ILE A 239 -13.10 2.88 8.66
CA ILE A 239 -12.25 4.07 8.44
C ILE A 239 -12.68 5.23 9.35
N LYS A 240 -13.99 5.45 9.51
CA LYS A 240 -14.54 6.48 10.42
C LYS A 240 -14.25 6.16 11.89
N ILE A 241 -14.34 4.88 12.27
CA ILE A 241 -14.01 4.42 13.62
C ILE A 241 -12.52 4.62 13.91
N ASN A 242 -11.62 4.26 12.99
CA ASN A 242 -10.19 4.45 13.18
C ASN A 242 -9.79 5.93 13.28
N ARG A 243 -10.51 6.85 12.60
CA ARG A 243 -10.28 8.29 12.76
C ARG A 243 -10.63 8.76 14.17
N LYS A 244 -11.81 8.40 14.66
CA LYS A 244 -12.25 8.73 16.04
C LYS A 244 -11.30 8.17 17.10
N LEU A 245 -10.76 6.97 16.88
CA LEU A 245 -9.78 6.38 17.80
C LEU A 245 -8.46 7.15 17.82
N ARG A 246 -7.99 7.70 16.69
CA ARG A 246 -6.79 8.55 16.66
C ARG A 246 -7.02 9.90 17.32
N GLU A 247 -8.19 10.49 17.13
CA GLU A 247 -8.57 11.75 17.78
C GLU A 247 -8.68 11.59 19.31
N ALA A 248 -9.13 10.43 19.77
CA ALA A 248 -9.28 10.11 21.20
C ALA A 248 -7.98 9.70 21.91
N HIS A 249 -6.98 9.22 21.17
CA HIS A 249 -5.76 8.63 21.72
C HIS A 249 -4.95 9.60 22.60
N PRO A 250 -4.67 10.85 22.19
CA PRO A 250 -3.91 11.78 23.02
C PRO A 250 -4.58 12.09 24.36
N GLN A 251 -5.92 12.22 24.38
CA GLN A 251 -6.64 12.52 25.62
C GLN A 251 -6.60 11.34 26.60
N ILE A 252 -6.68 10.11 26.10
CA ILE A 252 -6.60 8.91 26.93
C ILE A 252 -5.19 8.73 27.47
N VAL A 253 -4.15 8.95 26.67
CA VAL A 253 -2.75 8.91 27.13
C VAL A 253 -2.50 9.95 28.22
N ALA A 254 -2.95 11.20 28.02
CA ALA A 254 -2.83 12.25 29.02
C ALA A 254 -3.54 11.89 30.33
N GLY A 255 -4.73 11.28 30.26
CA GLY A 255 -5.44 10.77 31.44
C GLY A 255 -4.69 9.66 32.18
N VAL A 256 -4.03 8.76 31.46
CA VAL A 256 -3.19 7.71 32.06
C VAL A 256 -1.97 8.30 32.77
N ILE A 257 -1.26 9.25 32.14
CA ILE A 257 -0.12 9.96 32.76
C ILE A 257 -0.55 10.65 34.05
N ALA A 258 -1.62 11.46 33.99
CA ALA A 258 -2.15 12.16 35.16
C ALA A 258 -2.58 11.20 36.28
N GLY A 259 -3.14 10.04 35.94
CA GLY A 259 -3.50 9.00 36.90
C GLY A 259 -2.28 8.42 37.64
N ILE A 260 -1.18 8.19 36.92
CA ILE A 260 0.08 7.70 37.50
C ILE A 260 0.70 8.76 38.43
N GLU A 261 0.71 10.03 38.02
CA GLU A 261 1.24 11.15 38.81
C GLU A 261 0.43 11.35 40.10
N ASN A 262 -0.91 11.30 40.02
CA ASN A 262 -1.78 11.40 41.19
C ASN A 262 -1.62 10.23 42.18
N ALA A 263 -1.19 9.06 41.71
CA ALA A 263 -0.87 7.92 42.56
C ALA A 263 0.53 8.02 43.20
N GLY A 264 1.26 9.12 42.97
CA GLY A 264 2.61 9.36 43.51
C GLY A 264 3.73 8.82 42.63
N GLY A 265 3.44 8.38 41.39
CA GLY A 265 4.42 7.98 40.40
C GLY A 265 4.84 9.12 39.47
N SER A 266 5.64 8.79 38.46
CA SER A 266 6.05 9.68 37.37
C SER A 266 5.96 8.94 36.05
N ALA A 267 5.54 9.61 34.97
CA ALA A 267 5.46 9.02 33.65
C ALA A 267 5.94 10.01 32.59
N VAL A 268 6.89 9.60 31.75
CA VAL A 268 7.44 10.43 30.67
C VAL A 268 7.15 9.77 29.34
N GLN A 269 6.51 10.50 28.42
CA GLN A 269 6.26 10.01 27.06
C GLN A 269 7.43 10.33 26.12
N ASP A 270 7.90 9.33 25.38
CA ASP A 270 8.82 9.51 24.27
C ASP A 270 8.05 10.12 23.07
N PRO A 271 8.43 11.31 22.56
CA PRO A 271 7.72 11.99 21.49
C PRO A 271 7.84 11.31 20.12
N ARG A 272 8.80 10.38 19.94
CA ARG A 272 9.02 9.64 18.69
C ARG A 272 8.35 8.28 18.71
N THR A 273 8.35 7.60 19.84
CA THR A 273 7.79 6.23 19.96
C THR A 273 6.41 6.19 20.62
N GLU A 274 5.98 7.29 21.24
CA GLU A 274 4.75 7.43 22.03
C GLU A 274 4.68 6.48 23.25
N ILE A 275 5.78 5.80 23.59
CA ILE A 275 5.89 4.92 24.77
C ILE A 275 6.07 5.76 26.03
N LEU A 276 5.42 5.35 27.12
CA LEU A 276 5.55 5.96 28.44
C LEU A 276 6.60 5.22 29.25
N THR A 277 7.60 5.92 29.79
CA THR A 277 8.51 5.38 30.80
C THR A 277 7.98 5.77 32.18
N VAL A 278 7.62 4.80 33.00
CA VAL A 278 7.03 5.03 34.33
C VAL A 278 8.09 4.80 35.40
N ASN A 279 8.28 5.79 36.28
CA ASN A 279 9.26 5.80 37.38
C ASN A 279 10.73 5.53 36.96
N GLY A 280 11.03 5.53 35.66
CA GLY A 280 12.32 5.07 35.14
C GLY A 280 12.52 3.55 35.21
N GLU A 281 11.50 2.78 35.58
CA GLU A 281 11.60 1.34 35.87
C GLU A 281 11.06 0.48 34.73
N PHE A 282 9.93 0.87 34.14
CA PHE A 282 9.26 0.09 33.11
C PHE A 282 8.62 0.97 32.04
N THR A 283 8.19 0.35 30.94
CA THR A 283 7.71 1.06 29.74
C THR A 283 6.33 0.61 29.33
N VAL A 284 5.37 1.52 29.33
CA VAL A 284 3.96 1.28 29.00
C VAL A 284 3.62 1.81 27.61
N SER A 285 2.91 0.99 26.82
CA SER A 285 2.24 1.46 25.60
C SER A 285 0.73 1.46 25.76
N VAL A 286 0.08 2.57 25.42
CA VAL A 286 -1.38 2.72 25.44
C VAL A 286 -1.92 2.60 24.01
N VAL A 287 -2.76 1.59 23.76
CA VAL A 287 -3.30 1.31 22.43
C VAL A 287 -4.83 1.33 22.44
N LEU A 288 -5.42 2.18 21.59
CA LEU A 288 -6.86 2.18 21.33
C LEU A 288 -7.21 1.27 20.16
N SER A 289 -8.14 0.33 20.38
CA SER A 289 -8.58 -0.62 19.37
C SER A 289 -10.07 -0.53 19.11
N ARG A 290 -10.45 -0.68 17.84
CA ARG A 290 -11.86 -0.75 17.45
C ARG A 290 -12.51 -2.01 17.99
N CYS A 291 -13.70 -1.84 18.58
CA CYS A 291 -14.64 -2.92 18.77
C CYS A 291 -15.33 -3.24 17.44
N PHE A 292 -15.53 -4.52 17.16
CA PHE A 292 -16.35 -4.97 16.03
C PHE A 292 -17.24 -6.12 16.46
N GLU A 293 -18.44 -6.12 15.90
CA GLU A 293 -19.39 -7.22 16.05
C GLU A 293 -19.02 -8.35 15.08
N THR A 294 -19.00 -9.56 15.59
CA THR A 294 -18.80 -10.77 14.79
C THR A 294 -20.10 -11.16 14.09
N ALA A 295 -20.02 -12.02 13.06
CA ALA A 295 -21.20 -12.55 12.39
C ALA A 295 -22.18 -13.31 13.33
N ALA A 296 -21.72 -13.69 14.53
CA ALA A 296 -22.51 -14.33 15.57
C ALA A 296 -23.01 -13.34 16.65
N GLY A 297 -22.99 -12.03 16.41
CA GLY A 297 -23.48 -10.98 17.32
C GLY A 297 -22.55 -10.61 18.48
N SER A 298 -21.44 -11.34 18.70
CA SER A 298 -20.52 -11.02 19.79
C SER A 298 -19.61 -9.84 19.47
N LEU A 299 -19.39 -8.94 20.44
CA LEU A 299 -18.44 -7.83 20.35
C LEU A 299 -17.00 -8.29 20.63
N ARG A 300 -16.05 -7.84 19.80
CA ARG A 300 -14.64 -8.21 19.90
C ARG A 300 -13.73 -7.01 19.62
N TRP A 301 -12.63 -6.91 20.37
CA TRP A 301 -11.53 -6.01 20.08
C TRP A 301 -10.36 -6.79 19.46
N ARG A 302 -9.59 -6.13 18.60
CA ARG A 302 -8.34 -6.70 18.07
C ARG A 302 -7.19 -5.77 18.40
N ILE A 303 -6.54 -6.05 19.51
CA ILE A 303 -5.38 -5.31 19.98
C ILE A 303 -4.15 -5.86 19.26
N ARG A 304 -3.35 -4.98 18.65
CA ARG A 304 -2.00 -5.32 18.19
C ARG A 304 -1.06 -4.82 19.27
N LEU A 305 -0.34 -5.74 19.90
CA LEU A 305 0.79 -5.41 20.76
C LEU A 305 1.99 -5.43 19.83
N ASP A 306 2.64 -4.30 19.63
CA ASP A 306 3.89 -4.26 18.87
C ASP A 306 4.95 -4.99 19.68
N THR A 307 5.24 -6.23 19.28
CA THR A 307 6.28 -7.06 19.88
C THR A 307 7.63 -6.50 19.48
N LEU A 308 8.11 -5.49 20.21
CA LEU A 308 9.54 -5.24 20.30
C LEU A 308 10.19 -6.15 21.35
N HIS A 309 9.49 -6.60 22.40
CA HIS A 309 10.07 -7.54 23.37
C HIS A 309 9.01 -8.53 23.89
N GLY A 310 9.41 -9.80 24.00
CA GLY A 310 8.52 -10.91 24.34
C GLY A 310 8.29 -11.06 25.83
N GLU A 311 7.05 -11.37 26.22
CA GLU A 311 6.65 -12.49 27.09
C GLU A 311 5.12 -12.52 27.25
N LEU A 312 4.58 -13.70 27.55
CA LEU A 312 3.15 -14.02 27.59
C LEU A 312 2.60 -13.82 29.01
N MET A 313 1.54 -13.03 29.22
CA MET A 313 0.60 -13.23 30.34
C MET A 313 -0.87 -12.88 30.01
N ARG A 314 -1.79 -13.52 30.74
CA ARG A 314 -3.26 -13.37 30.69
C ARG A 314 -3.72 -12.32 31.71
N TRP A 315 -4.70 -11.47 31.40
CA TRP A 315 -5.50 -10.78 32.42
C TRP A 315 -6.94 -10.38 32.00
N MET A 316 -7.77 -10.14 33.02
CA MET A 316 -9.24 -9.98 33.12
C MET A 316 -9.76 -8.57 32.74
N PRO A 317 -11.04 -8.39 32.33
CA PRO A 317 -11.59 -7.10 31.89
C PRO A 317 -12.23 -6.27 33.03
N PRO A 318 -12.18 -4.92 33.00
CA PRO A 318 -13.02 -4.04 33.81
C PRO A 318 -14.36 -3.69 33.11
N PRO A 319 -15.33 -3.06 33.81
CA PRO A 319 -16.76 -3.12 33.46
C PRO A 319 -17.23 -2.18 32.33
N ASP A 320 -16.48 -1.13 31.97
CA ASP A 320 -17.08 0.03 31.29
C ASP A 320 -16.62 0.27 29.85
N GLY A 321 -16.67 -0.76 29.00
CA GLY A 321 -16.75 -0.62 27.53
C GLY A 321 -15.58 0.04 26.78
N ILE A 322 -14.61 0.63 27.47
CA ILE A 322 -13.33 1.13 26.96
C ILE A 322 -12.25 0.25 27.57
N LEU A 323 -11.50 -0.45 26.72
CA LEU A 323 -10.38 -1.25 27.17
C LEU A 323 -9.10 -0.41 27.04
N CYS A 324 -8.60 0.09 28.15
CA CYS A 324 -7.24 0.63 28.24
C CYS A 324 -6.29 -0.57 28.40
N ALA A 325 -5.51 -0.90 27.37
CA ALA A 325 -4.43 -1.86 27.51
C ALA A 325 -3.21 -1.12 28.06
N MET A 326 -2.72 -1.57 29.21
CA MET A 326 -1.52 -1.08 29.89
C MET A 326 -0.56 -2.27 30.03
N MET A 327 0.65 -2.13 29.50
CA MET A 327 1.86 -2.94 29.81
C MET A 327 3.04 -2.32 29.06
N VAL A 328 4.29 -2.46 29.50
CA VAL A 328 4.86 -3.19 30.66
C VAL A 328 4.79 -2.36 31.90
#